data_AF-A0A1W9UY80-F1
#
_entry.id   AF-A0A1W9UY80-F1
#
_cell.length_a   1.000
_cell.length_b   1.000
_cell.length_c   1.000
_cell.angle_alpha   90.00
_cell.angle_beta   90.00
_cell.angle_gamma   90.00
#
_symmetry.space_group_name_H-M   'P 1'
#
loop_
_entity.id
_entity.type
_entity.pdbx_description
1 polymer ?
#
loop_
_entity_poly.entity_id
_entity_poly.type
_entity_poly.pdbx_seq_one_letter_code
_entity_poly.pdbx_strand_id
1 'polypeptide(L)'
;MACAGPRTPLLATMNPLKHLDVLGTIMVLAVGFGWAKPVPVNPYALRSGPKAGMATVAVAGPLSNLALAILAAIPLRLGVIESTSIFSSGLLDFFIPTMPQLFFTFIWLNVILLVFNLLPIAPLDGFKVLLGFLPYPASEAFRKSEPFGPLILLLLVFLPTGLTTLLSSITNWIVGILI
;
A
#
# COMPACT_ATOMS: atom_id res chain seq x y z
N MET A 1 -16.27 -27.70 34.16
CA MET A 1 -17.03 -27.03 33.08
C MET A 1 -16.19 -25.88 32.54
N ALA A 2 -15.92 -25.89 31.24
CA ALA A 2 -14.97 -25.02 30.57
C ALA A 2 -15.54 -23.60 30.35
N CYS A 3 -14.72 -22.58 30.60
CA CYS A 3 -14.84 -21.29 29.94
C CYS A 3 -13.43 -20.84 29.54
N ALA A 4 -12.99 -21.37 28.39
CA ALA A 4 -11.89 -20.79 27.66
C ALA A 4 -12.35 -19.39 27.20
N GLY A 5 -11.85 -18.35 27.86
CA GLY A 5 -12.00 -16.98 27.35
C GLY A 5 -11.44 -16.90 25.92
N PRO A 6 -12.02 -16.07 25.04
CA PRO A 6 -11.54 -15.93 23.68
C PRO A 6 -10.08 -15.51 23.72
N ARG A 7 -9.20 -16.40 23.23
CA ARG A 7 -7.76 -16.13 23.09
C ARG A 7 -7.64 -14.89 22.20
N THR A 8 -7.38 -13.75 22.81
CA THR A 8 -7.05 -12.51 22.09
C THR A 8 -5.90 -12.82 21.14
N PRO A 9 -6.08 -12.70 19.81
CA PRO A 9 -4.96 -12.84 18.89
C PRO A 9 -3.93 -11.79 19.30
N LEU A 10 -2.70 -12.24 19.54
CA LEU A 10 -1.63 -11.41 20.08
C LEU A 10 -1.54 -10.10 19.28
N LEU A 11 -1.86 -9.00 19.96
CA LEU A 11 -1.52 -7.66 19.52
C LEU A 11 -0.04 -7.63 19.10
N ALA A 12 0.24 -6.88 18.03
CA ALA A 12 1.54 -6.54 17.49
C ALA A 12 2.67 -6.68 18.53
N THR A 13 3.28 -7.86 18.58
CA THR A 13 4.45 -8.08 19.45
C THR A 13 5.65 -7.50 18.69
N MET A 14 6.44 -6.63 19.31
CA MET A 14 7.68 -6.05 18.73
C MET A 14 8.77 -7.08 18.37
N ASN A 15 8.45 -8.38 18.46
CA ASN A 15 9.33 -9.45 18.09
C ASN A 15 9.07 -9.85 16.61
N PRO A 16 9.96 -9.47 15.67
CA PRO A 16 9.80 -9.75 14.25
C PRO A 16 9.77 -11.25 13.94
N LEU A 17 10.38 -12.09 14.78
CA LEU A 17 10.37 -13.55 14.61
C LEU A 17 8.97 -14.16 14.69
N LYS A 18 8.03 -13.51 15.39
CA LYS A 18 6.63 -13.98 15.49
C LYS A 18 5.79 -13.67 14.24
N HIS A 19 6.33 -12.85 13.34
CA HIS A 19 5.67 -12.38 12.11
C HIS A 19 6.19 -13.11 10.87
N LEU A 20 7.28 -13.87 11.02
CA LEU A 20 7.84 -14.72 9.97
C LEU A 20 7.06 -16.04 9.91
N ASP A 21 6.56 -16.37 8.73
CA ASP A 21 6.06 -17.71 8.43
C ASP A 21 7.27 -18.61 8.16
N VAL A 22 7.29 -19.81 8.74
CA VAL A 22 8.42 -20.74 8.60
C VAL A 22 8.57 -21.15 7.13
N LEU A 23 7.45 -21.40 6.45
CA LEU A 23 7.41 -21.71 5.03
C LEU A 23 7.85 -20.52 4.17
N GLY A 24 7.36 -19.32 4.48
CA GLY A 24 7.77 -18.09 3.81
C GLY A 24 9.28 -17.81 3.97
N THR A 25 9.84 -18.06 5.15
CA THR A 25 11.27 -17.86 5.44
C THR A 25 12.14 -18.86 4.67
N ILE A 26 11.71 -20.13 4.60
CA ILE A 26 12.40 -21.15 3.80
C ILE A 26 12.36 -20.81 2.30
N MET A 27 11.22 -20.32 1.80
CA MET A 27 11.06 -19.91 0.41
C MET A 27 11.95 -18.71 0.04
N VAL A 28 12.13 -17.73 0.95
CA VAL A 28 13.11 -16.64 0.75
C VAL A 28 14.52 -17.20 0.58
N LEU A 29 14.93 -18.16 1.40
CA LEU A 29 16.27 -18.74 1.33
C LEU A 29 16.49 -19.64 0.11
N ALA A 30 15.46 -20.35 -0.34
CA ALA A 30 15.57 -21.29 -1.45
C ALA A 30 15.34 -20.65 -2.83
N VAL A 31 14.41 -19.69 -2.92
CA VAL A 31 13.89 -19.14 -4.18
C VAL A 31 14.10 -17.62 -4.28
N GLY A 32 14.50 -16.97 -3.18
CA GLY A 32 14.61 -15.50 -3.13
C GLY A 32 13.27 -14.78 -2.95
N PHE A 33 12.17 -15.54 -2.80
CA PHE A 33 10.82 -14.99 -2.67
C PHE A 33 10.07 -15.67 -1.51
N GLY A 34 9.43 -14.90 -0.65
CA GLY A 34 8.57 -15.43 0.40
C GLY A 34 7.72 -14.34 1.03
N TRP A 35 6.73 -14.74 1.82
CA TRP A 35 5.71 -13.86 2.37
C TRP A 35 5.71 -13.89 3.89
N ALA A 36 5.37 -12.75 4.50
CA ALA A 36 5.18 -12.63 5.94
C ALA A 36 3.75 -13.02 6.33
N LYS A 37 3.56 -13.44 7.58
CA LYS A 37 2.22 -13.72 8.11
C LYS A 37 1.48 -12.39 8.32
N PRO A 38 0.27 -12.20 7.76
CA PRO A 38 -0.47 -10.95 7.94
C PRO A 38 -0.86 -10.77 9.41
N VAL A 39 -0.71 -9.54 9.92
CA VAL A 39 -1.07 -9.20 11.31
C VAL A 39 -2.59 -8.97 11.38
N PRO A 40 -3.33 -9.75 12.18
CA PRO A 40 -4.76 -9.55 12.33
C PRO A 40 -5.03 -8.25 13.11
N VAL A 41 -5.78 -7.32 12.51
CA VAL A 41 -6.31 -6.15 13.21
C VAL A 41 -7.67 -6.54 13.79
N ASN A 42 -7.90 -6.28 15.08
CA ASN A 42 -9.20 -6.50 15.71
C ASN A 42 -10.08 -5.24 15.56
N PRO A 43 -11.13 -5.25 14.72
CA PRO A 43 -11.96 -4.06 14.50
C PRO A 43 -12.69 -3.60 15.76
N TYR A 44 -13.08 -4.54 16.64
CA TYR A 44 -13.86 -4.26 17.85
C TYR A 44 -13.03 -3.62 18.96
N ALA A 45 -11.70 -3.63 18.85
CA ALA A 45 -10.80 -2.99 19.80
C ALA A 45 -10.50 -1.52 19.46
N LEU A 46 -11.02 -0.99 18.35
CA LEU A 46 -10.75 0.36 17.89
C LEU A 46 -11.64 1.37 18.62
N ARG A 47 -11.03 2.43 19.17
CA ARG A 47 -11.72 3.49 19.95
C ARG A 47 -12.88 4.14 19.22
N SER A 48 -12.76 4.32 17.90
CA SER A 48 -13.77 4.96 17.05
C SER A 48 -14.89 3.99 16.62
N GLY A 49 -14.93 2.77 17.15
CA GLY A 49 -15.82 1.69 16.72
C GLY A 49 -15.28 0.93 15.48
N PRO A 50 -15.85 -0.24 15.16
CA PRO A 50 -15.29 -1.14 14.15
C PRO A 50 -15.28 -0.55 12.75
N LYS A 51 -16.26 0.26 12.40
CA LYS A 51 -16.38 0.84 11.05
C LYS A 51 -15.43 2.02 10.84
N ALA A 52 -15.54 3.06 11.68
CA ALA A 52 -14.70 4.24 11.59
C ALA A 52 -13.25 3.96 11.98
N GLY A 53 -13.02 3.04 12.92
CA GLY A 53 -11.70 2.56 13.27
C GLY A 53 -11.00 1.89 12.08
N MET A 54 -11.67 0.95 11.41
CA MET A 54 -11.09 0.27 10.24
C MET A 54 -10.83 1.24 9.08
N ALA A 55 -11.71 2.22 8.88
CA ALA A 55 -11.49 3.29 7.91
C ALA A 55 -10.27 4.14 8.24
N THR A 56 -10.08 4.51 9.51
CA THR A 56 -8.91 5.28 9.96
C THR A 56 -7.61 4.51 9.76
N VAL A 57 -7.60 3.21 10.08
CA VAL A 57 -6.46 2.32 9.84
C VAL A 57 -6.17 2.21 8.33
N ALA A 58 -7.20 2.11 7.50
CA ALA A 58 -7.05 2.04 6.05
C ALA A 58 -6.52 3.36 5.46
N VAL A 59 -6.90 4.52 5.99
CA VAL A 59 -6.34 5.83 5.57
C VAL A 59 -4.85 5.94 5.92
N ALA A 60 -4.38 5.27 6.96
CA ALA A 60 -2.99 5.37 7.41
C ALA A 60 -1.97 4.92 6.33
N GLY A 61 -2.30 3.90 5.51
CA GLY A 61 -1.44 3.42 4.44
C GLY A 61 -1.20 4.45 3.31
N PRO A 62 -2.26 4.96 2.66
CA PRO A 62 -2.16 6.09 1.72
C PRO A 62 -1.40 7.28 2.32
N LEU A 63 -1.71 7.68 3.56
CA LEU A 63 -1.03 8.81 4.20
C LEU A 63 0.46 8.55 4.44
N SER A 64 0.86 7.34 4.83
CA SER A 64 2.29 7.02 5.00
C SER A 64 3.03 7.08 3.66
N ASN A 65 2.43 6.58 2.59
CA ASN A 65 3.02 6.67 1.24
C ASN A 65 3.19 8.13 0.80
N LEU A 66 2.16 8.97 1.01
CA LEU A 66 2.25 10.40 0.73
C LEU A 66 3.36 11.07 1.54
N ALA A 67 3.46 10.78 2.84
CA ALA A 67 4.50 11.35 3.70
C ALA A 67 5.91 10.95 3.24
N LEU A 68 6.11 9.67 2.90
CA LEU A 68 7.39 9.17 2.38
C LEU A 68 7.75 9.81 1.03
N ALA A 69 6.79 9.97 0.13
CA ALA A 69 6.99 10.65 -1.15
C ALA A 69 7.41 12.11 -0.95
N ILE A 70 6.75 12.84 -0.06
CA ILE A 70 7.10 14.24 0.26
C ILE A 70 8.50 14.33 0.86
N LEU A 71 8.82 13.48 1.84
CA LEU A 71 10.13 13.49 2.50
C LEU A 71 11.27 13.21 1.51
N ALA A 72 11.07 12.28 0.58
CA ALA A 72 12.04 11.99 -0.48
C ALA A 72 12.12 13.09 -1.55
N ALA A 73 11.04 13.85 -1.78
CA ALA A 73 11.05 14.96 -2.74
C ALA A 73 11.82 16.20 -2.24
N ILE A 74 11.91 16.42 -0.92
CA ILE A 74 12.56 17.61 -0.34
C ILE A 74 14.02 17.79 -0.82
N PRO A 75 14.91 16.79 -0.76
CA PRO A 75 16.29 16.94 -1.22
C PRO A 75 16.44 17.24 -2.72
N LEU A 76 15.54 16.69 -3.55
CA LEU A 76 15.52 16.96 -4.99
C LEU A 76 15.06 18.38 -5.28
N ARG A 77 14.00 18.84 -4.60
CA ARG A 77 13.43 20.17 -4.78
C ARG A 77 14.33 21.30 -4.27
N LEU A 78 15.09 21.03 -3.20
CA LEU A 78 16.08 21.97 -2.67
C LEU A 78 17.39 22.00 -3.47
N GLY A 79 17.52 21.17 -4.52
CA GLY A 79 18.74 21.10 -5.33
C GLY A 79 19.95 20.51 -4.59
N VAL A 80 19.73 19.84 -3.44
CA VAL A 80 20.78 19.12 -2.70
C VAL A 80 21.27 17.92 -3.52
N ILE A 81 20.36 17.33 -4.28
CA ILE A 81 20.64 16.26 -5.24
C ILE A 81 20.42 16.84 -6.65
N GLU A 82 21.45 16.82 -7.48
CA GLU A 82 21.36 17.30 -8.85
C GLU A 82 20.38 16.43 -9.67
N SER A 83 19.36 17.05 -10.24
CA SER A 83 18.31 16.37 -11.01
C SER A 83 18.70 16.05 -12.46
N THR A 84 19.89 16.47 -12.89
CA THR A 84 20.39 16.36 -14.26
C THR A 84 20.53 14.91 -14.76
N SER A 85 20.75 13.95 -13.86
CA SER A 85 20.89 12.53 -14.20
C SER A 85 19.61 11.70 -14.00
N ILE A 86 18.47 12.30 -13.60
CA ILE A 86 17.23 11.54 -13.37
C ILE A 86 16.78 10.82 -14.65
N PHE A 87 16.94 11.48 -15.80
CA PHE A 87 16.53 10.96 -17.10
C PHE A 87 17.70 10.45 -17.95
N SER A 88 18.90 10.27 -17.37
CA SER A 88 19.97 9.57 -18.07
C SER A 88 19.55 8.11 -18.25
N SER A 89 19.65 7.61 -19.48
CA SER A 89 19.28 6.23 -19.81
C SER A 89 20.50 5.48 -20.33
N GLY A 90 21.45 5.19 -19.45
CA GLY A 90 22.57 4.29 -19.73
C GLY A 90 22.22 2.82 -19.45
N LEU A 91 22.85 1.88 -20.16
CA LEU A 91 22.72 0.44 -19.86
C LEU A 91 23.21 0.09 -18.44
N LEU A 92 24.18 0.85 -17.91
CA LEU A 92 24.67 0.70 -16.54
C LEU A 92 23.68 1.22 -15.50
N ASP A 93 22.89 2.25 -15.83
CA ASP A 93 21.89 2.86 -14.94
C ASP A 93 20.75 1.89 -14.60
N PHE A 94 20.51 0.88 -15.46
CA PHE A 94 19.56 -0.20 -15.18
C PHE A 94 20.02 -1.12 -14.04
N PHE A 95 21.32 -1.39 -13.94
CA PHE A 95 21.89 -2.27 -12.91
C PHE A 95 22.34 -1.50 -11.66
N ILE A 96 22.84 -0.28 -11.84
CA ILE A 96 23.36 0.59 -10.78
C ILE A 96 22.72 1.97 -10.97
N PRO A 97 21.49 2.17 -10.46
CA PRO A 97 20.83 3.46 -10.56
C PRO A 97 21.60 4.52 -9.78
N THR A 98 21.70 5.71 -10.35
CA THR A 98 22.29 6.87 -9.70
C THR A 98 21.43 7.33 -8.51
N MET A 99 22.01 8.08 -7.57
CA MET A 99 21.28 8.58 -6.40
C MET A 99 20.00 9.36 -6.78
N PRO A 100 20.01 10.27 -7.78
CA PRO A 100 18.79 10.97 -8.20
C PRO A 100 17.72 10.03 -8.78
N GLN A 101 18.12 8.99 -9.54
CA GLN A 101 17.20 7.98 -10.08
C GLN A 101 16.57 7.13 -8.99
N LEU A 102 17.34 6.77 -7.95
CA LEU A 102 16.82 6.04 -6.79
C LEU A 102 15.75 6.86 -6.05
N PHE A 103 16.02 8.14 -5.79
CA PHE A 103 15.06 9.03 -5.14
C PHE A 103 13.81 9.22 -6.00
N PHE A 104 13.98 9.47 -7.31
CA PHE A 104 12.85 9.58 -8.24
C PHE A 104 12.00 8.31 -8.25
N THR A 105 12.64 7.13 -8.37
CA THR A 105 11.95 5.84 -8.34
C THR A 105 11.22 5.63 -7.01
N PHE A 106 11.84 5.98 -5.89
CA PHE A 106 11.23 5.87 -4.57
C PHE A 106 10.00 6.78 -4.43
N ILE A 107 10.07 8.02 -4.89
CA ILE A 107 8.93 8.95 -4.89
C ILE A 107 7.83 8.39 -5.79
N TRP A 108 8.17 7.98 -7.01
CA TRP A 108 7.22 7.45 -7.98
C TRP A 108 6.51 6.21 -7.43
N LEU A 109 7.24 5.28 -6.80
CA LEU A 109 6.68 4.09 -6.16
C LEU A 109 5.73 4.43 -5.00
N ASN A 110 6.09 5.39 -4.14
CA ASN A 110 5.20 5.80 -3.06
C ASN A 110 3.94 6.50 -3.59
N VAL A 111 4.06 7.33 -4.64
CA VAL A 111 2.90 8.00 -5.26
C VAL A 111 2.01 7.00 -5.98
N ILE A 112 2.54 6.06 -6.77
CA ILE A 112 1.70 5.05 -7.42
C ILE A 112 1.02 4.15 -6.38
N LEU A 113 1.70 3.78 -5.29
CA LEU A 113 1.10 3.03 -4.19
C LEU A 113 0.02 3.84 -3.46
N LEU A 114 0.22 5.15 -3.28
CA LEU A 114 -0.81 6.06 -2.77
C LEU A 114 -2.05 6.03 -3.67
N VAL A 115 -1.89 6.30 -4.98
CA VAL A 115 -3.01 6.38 -5.92
C VAL A 115 -3.71 5.02 -6.05
N PHE A 116 -2.94 3.94 -6.11
CA PHE A 116 -3.47 2.58 -6.16
C PHE A 116 -4.25 2.23 -4.89
N ASN A 117 -3.72 2.53 -3.70
CA ASN A 117 -4.42 2.28 -2.44
C ASN A 117 -5.67 3.15 -2.25
N LEU A 118 -5.87 4.22 -3.01
CA LEU A 118 -7.11 5.00 -3.00
C LEU A 118 -8.22 4.40 -3.87
N LEU A 119 -7.93 3.39 -4.70
CA LEU A 119 -8.95 2.74 -5.51
C LEU A 119 -9.97 2.00 -4.63
N PRO A 120 -11.28 2.16 -4.89
CA PRO A 120 -12.35 1.56 -4.08
C PRO A 120 -12.59 0.08 -4.43
N ILE A 121 -11.54 -0.74 -4.46
CA ILE A 121 -11.58 -2.15 -4.87
C ILE A 121 -10.91 -2.99 -3.78
N ALA A 122 -11.58 -4.02 -3.27
CA ALA A 122 -10.96 -4.94 -2.32
C ALA A 122 -9.82 -5.73 -3.01
N PRO A 123 -8.68 -6.00 -2.34
CA PRO A 123 -8.39 -5.82 -0.92
C PRO A 123 -7.75 -4.46 -0.54
N LEU A 124 -7.75 -3.49 -1.46
CA LEU A 124 -7.08 -2.20 -1.28
C LEU A 124 -7.70 -1.37 -0.15
N ASP A 125 -6.91 -0.46 0.41
CA ASP A 125 -7.34 0.32 1.57
C ASP A 125 -8.49 1.28 1.23
N GLY A 126 -8.55 1.82 0.02
CA GLY A 126 -9.62 2.71 -0.46
C GLY A 126 -11.00 2.07 -0.37
N PHE A 127 -11.11 0.75 -0.55
CA PHE A 127 -12.35 0.00 -0.32
C PHE A 127 -12.83 0.11 1.13
N LYS A 128 -11.92 -0.09 2.10
CA LYS A 128 -12.23 -0.01 3.53
C LYS A 128 -12.53 1.43 3.97
N VAL A 129 -11.81 2.41 3.42
CA VAL A 129 -12.10 3.84 3.64
C VAL A 129 -13.51 4.17 3.18
N LEU A 130 -13.88 3.73 1.97
CA LEU A 130 -15.21 3.94 1.41
C LEU A 130 -16.30 3.30 2.27
N LEU A 131 -16.10 2.05 2.72
CA LEU A 131 -17.03 1.38 3.65
C LEU A 131 -17.24 2.13 4.96
N GLY A 132 -16.20 2.80 5.47
CA GLY A 132 -16.27 3.65 6.65
C GLY A 132 -17.15 4.88 6.48
N PHE A 133 -17.12 5.49 5.30
CA PHE A 133 -17.89 6.70 4.97
C PHE A 133 -19.35 6.40 4.58
N LEU A 134 -19.65 5.22 4.03
CA LEU A 134 -21.01 4.87 3.60
C LEU A 134 -21.96 4.63 4.78
N PRO A 135 -23.27 4.97 4.65
CA PRO A 135 -24.29 4.60 5.62
C PRO A 135 -24.44 3.06 5.68
N TYR A 136 -24.88 2.54 6.83
CA TYR A 136 -24.92 1.09 7.11
C TYR A 136 -25.55 0.22 6.00
N PRO A 137 -26.70 0.57 5.41
CA PRO A 137 -27.31 -0.25 4.35
C PRO A 137 -26.43 -0.31 3.09
N ALA A 138 -25.84 0.82 2.71
CA ALA A 138 -24.99 0.91 1.53
C ALA A 138 -23.64 0.21 1.74
N SER A 139 -23.06 0.29 2.94
CA SER A 139 -21.83 -0.42 3.24
C SER A 139 -22.00 -1.94 3.23
N GLU A 140 -23.15 -2.46 3.70
CA GLU A 140 -23.42 -3.90 3.63
C GLU A 140 -23.62 -4.38 2.20
N ALA A 141 -24.30 -3.58 1.36
CA ALA A 141 -24.43 -3.88 -0.06
C ALA A 141 -23.05 -3.90 -0.75
N PHE A 142 -22.19 -2.92 -0.45
CA PHE A 142 -20.85 -2.82 -1.04
C PHE A 142 -19.88 -3.89 -0.50
N ARG A 143 -20.00 -4.31 0.77
CA ARG A 143 -19.23 -5.45 1.32
C ARG A 143 -19.46 -6.75 0.56
N LYS A 144 -20.63 -6.95 -0.06
CA LYS A 144 -20.90 -8.15 -0.87
C LYS A 144 -19.99 -8.25 -2.10
N SER A 145 -19.39 -7.15 -2.57
CA SER A 145 -18.43 -7.19 -3.69
C SER A 145 -17.00 -7.51 -3.24
N GLU A 146 -16.72 -7.58 -1.94
CA GLU A 146 -15.38 -7.85 -1.38
C GLU A 146 -14.75 -9.15 -1.93
N PRO A 147 -15.46 -10.29 -2.05
CA PRO A 147 -14.89 -11.53 -2.58
C PRO A 147 -14.50 -11.45 -4.06
N PHE A 148 -15.18 -10.60 -4.84
CA PHE A 148 -14.88 -10.38 -6.26
C PHE A 148 -13.73 -9.38 -6.47
N GLY A 149 -13.35 -8.64 -5.43
CA GLY A 149 -12.33 -7.59 -5.50
C GLY A 149 -11.00 -8.04 -6.10
N PRO A 150 -10.36 -9.12 -5.62
CA PRO A 150 -9.10 -9.60 -6.18
C PRO A 150 -9.19 -9.97 -7.67
N LEU A 151 -10.31 -10.57 -8.09
CA LEU A 151 -10.55 -10.91 -9.50
C LEU A 151 -10.71 -9.66 -10.36
N ILE A 152 -11.47 -8.67 -9.87
CA ILE A 152 -11.65 -7.37 -10.53
C ILE A 152 -10.30 -6.68 -10.65
N LEU A 153 -9.52 -6.63 -9.56
CA LEU A 153 -8.20 -6.01 -9.55
C LEU A 153 -7.25 -6.66 -10.55
N LEU A 154 -7.21 -8.00 -10.59
CA LEU A 154 -6.40 -8.75 -11.54
C LEU A 154 -6.81 -8.41 -12.98
N LEU A 155 -8.10 -8.50 -13.28
CA LEU A 155 -8.64 -8.19 -14.61
C LEU A 155 -8.29 -6.76 -15.03
N LEU A 156 -8.43 -5.82 -14.11
CA LEU A 156 -8.16 -4.40 -14.31
C LEU A 156 -6.68 -4.07 -14.57
N VAL A 157 -5.75 -4.79 -13.93
CA VAL A 157 -4.30 -4.64 -14.13
C VAL A 157 -3.84 -5.27 -15.45
N PHE A 158 -4.41 -6.43 -15.82
CA PHE A 158 -4.02 -7.16 -17.03
C PHE A 158 -4.73 -6.66 -18.30
N LEU A 159 -5.87 -5.98 -18.18
CA LEU A 159 -6.48 -5.34 -19.33
C LEU A 159 -5.66 -4.10 -19.74
N PRO A 160 -5.33 -3.93 -21.03
CA PRO A 160 -4.66 -2.74 -21.56
C PRO A 160 -5.64 -1.55 -21.64
N THR A 161 -6.40 -1.32 -20.58
CA THR A 161 -7.51 -0.36 -20.50
C THR A 161 -7.09 0.93 -19.83
N GLY A 162 -7.90 1.97 -20.03
CA GLY A 162 -7.64 3.35 -19.58
C GLY A 162 -7.44 3.55 -18.07
N LEU A 163 -7.55 2.50 -17.23
CA LEU A 163 -7.12 2.66 -15.84
C LEU A 163 -5.62 2.85 -15.72
N THR A 164 -4.80 2.07 -16.44
CA THR A 164 -3.34 2.21 -16.35
C THR A 164 -2.90 3.59 -16.83
N THR A 165 -3.57 4.14 -17.84
CA THR A 165 -3.34 5.50 -18.33
C THR A 165 -3.84 6.56 -17.35
N LEU A 166 -4.98 6.35 -16.69
CA LEU A 166 -5.49 7.26 -15.67
C LEU A 166 -4.59 7.28 -14.43
N LEU A 167 -4.17 6.11 -13.94
CA LEU A 167 -3.25 5.98 -12.82
C LEU A 167 -1.90 6.62 -13.12
N SER A 168 -1.32 6.36 -14.30
CA SER A 168 -0.06 6.97 -14.69
C SER A 168 -0.19 8.48 -14.86
N SER A 169 -1.29 8.97 -15.43
CA SER A 169 -1.56 10.41 -15.56
C SER A 169 -1.63 11.11 -14.20
N ILE A 170 -2.41 10.55 -13.26
CA ILE A 170 -2.53 11.10 -11.90
C ILE A 170 -1.18 11.03 -11.17
N THR A 171 -0.47 9.90 -11.28
CA THR A 171 0.83 9.71 -10.63
C THR A 171 1.85 10.71 -11.15
N ASN A 172 1.96 10.86 -12.46
CA ASN A 172 2.89 11.82 -13.07
C ASN A 172 2.53 13.27 -12.71
N TRP A 173 1.24 13.60 -12.64
CA TRP A 173 0.78 14.92 -12.20
C TRP A 173 1.19 15.20 -10.75
N ILE A 174 1.01 14.24 -9.83
CA ILE A 174 1.44 14.38 -8.43
C ILE A 174 2.96 14.49 -8.33
N VAL A 175 3.70 13.62 -9.03
CA VAL A 175 5.18 13.64 -9.02
C VAL A 175 5.71 14.98 -9.53
N GLY A 176 5.13 15.54 -10.60
CA GLY A 176 5.51 16.86 -11.12
C GLY A 176 5.14 18.05 -10.23
N ILE A 177 4.27 17.86 -9.22
CA ILE A 177 4.04 18.87 -8.17
C ILE A 177 5.08 18.75 -7.06
N LEU A 178 5.56 17.54 -6.81
CA LEU A 178 6.51 17.24 -5.73
C LEU A 178 7.94 17.67 -6.10
N ILE A 179 8.35 17.44 -7.34
CA ILE A 179 9.70 17.69 -7.87
C ILE A 179 9.61 18.80 -8.91
#